data_AF-A0A933HK75-F1
#
_entry.id   AF-A0A933HK75-F1
#
_cell.length_a   1.000
_cell.length_b   1.000
_cell.length_c   1.000
_cell.angle_alpha   90.00
_cell.angle_beta   90.00
_cell.angle_gamma   90.00
#
_symmetry.space_group_name_H-M   'P 1'
#
loop_
_entity.id
_entity.type
_entity.pdbx_description
1 polymer ?
#
loop_
_entity_poly.entity_id
_entity_poly.type
_entity_poly.pdbx_seq_one_letter_code
_entity_poly.pdbx_strand_id
1 'polypeptide(L)'
;MGDALGAHDHIIGFSIKQFDNTVVAYNYFAARAETPPLKQVKRASPRTKADAQPEWDSPEALKCFLDARSLDLQIDLEGRVGYRLALNALAQGTLRREKEGTAARAVIWYRLAAQLKQKYAYALREANDPEGADRAQELGAYYQKRLEHYCATDVQLVRQIFEYGVKNRRVFFLGFEGERRNIRVDWR
;
A
#
# COMPACT_ATOMS: atom_id res chain seq x y z
N MET A 1 2.86 17.46 9.57
CA MET A 1 2.78 16.21 8.78
C MET A 1 1.34 15.82 8.41
N GLY A 2 0.31 16.34 9.12
CA GLY A 2 -1.02 16.51 8.50
C GLY A 2 -0.97 17.32 7.20
N ASP A 3 0.05 18.17 7.08
CA ASP A 3 0.43 18.94 5.88
C ASP A 3 0.61 18.12 4.59
N ALA A 4 0.87 16.81 4.66
CA ALA A 4 1.15 16.00 3.47
C ALA A 4 -0.07 15.27 2.90
N LEU A 5 -1.06 14.92 3.73
CA LEU A 5 -2.26 14.21 3.26
C LEU A 5 -3.16 15.12 2.43
N GLY A 6 -3.28 16.39 2.82
CA GLY A 6 -4.00 17.40 2.04
C GLY A 6 -3.25 17.90 0.80
N ALA A 7 -1.92 17.73 0.75
CA ALA A 7 -1.06 18.24 -0.34
C ALA A 7 -1.11 17.38 -1.62
N HIS A 8 -1.71 16.20 -1.56
CA HIS A 8 -1.94 15.37 -2.73
C HIS A 8 -3.42 15.45 -3.12
N ASP A 9 -3.68 15.85 -4.35
CA ASP A 9 -5.04 15.99 -4.87
C ASP A 9 -5.71 14.63 -5.10
N HIS A 10 -4.91 13.60 -5.40
CA HIS A 10 -5.37 12.26 -5.75
C HIS A 10 -4.50 11.16 -5.15
N ILE A 11 -5.14 10.19 -4.50
CA ILE A 11 -4.56 8.94 -4.03
C ILE A 11 -4.98 7.84 -5.00
N ILE A 12 -4.02 7.00 -5.41
CA ILE A 12 -4.29 5.86 -6.29
C ILE A 12 -3.90 4.60 -5.53
N GLY A 13 -4.77 3.60 -5.56
CA GLY A 13 -4.49 2.32 -4.93
C GLY A 13 -5.29 1.18 -5.53
N PHE A 14 -5.09 0.02 -4.94
CA PHE A 14 -5.74 -1.22 -5.35
C PHE A 14 -6.28 -1.91 -4.11
N SER A 15 -7.61 -2.03 -4.02
CA SER A 15 -8.31 -2.53 -2.83
C SER A 15 -8.11 -1.66 -1.57
N ILE A 16 -7.85 -0.36 -1.73
CA ILE A 16 -7.57 0.57 -0.64
C ILE A 16 -8.82 1.03 0.12
N LYS A 17 -9.99 1.14 -0.53
CA LYS A 17 -11.22 1.61 0.15
C LYS A 17 -11.86 0.54 1.04
N GLN A 18 -11.53 -0.72 0.79
CA GLN A 18 -12.03 -1.88 1.54
C GLN A 18 -11.36 -2.03 2.91
N PHE A 19 -10.20 -1.40 3.12
CA PHE A 19 -9.50 -1.41 4.41
C PHE A 19 -9.74 -0.11 5.16
N ASP A 20 -10.55 -0.18 6.23
CA ASP A 20 -10.78 0.96 7.10
C ASP A 20 -9.81 0.96 8.29
N ASN A 21 -8.72 1.72 8.15
CA ASN A 21 -7.78 1.99 9.24
C ASN A 21 -7.94 3.42 9.78
N THR A 22 -9.06 4.09 9.50
CA THR A 22 -9.23 5.51 9.80
C THR A 22 -9.28 5.78 11.29
N VAL A 23 -9.82 4.87 12.09
CA VAL A 23 -9.78 4.96 13.57
C VAL A 23 -8.33 4.96 14.08
N VAL A 24 -7.49 4.05 13.59
CA VAL A 24 -6.08 3.96 13.99
C VAL A 24 -5.33 5.21 13.55
N ALA A 25 -5.54 5.66 12.32
CA ALA A 25 -4.93 6.87 11.78
C ALA A 25 -5.38 8.13 12.56
N TYR A 26 -6.69 8.27 12.79
CA TYR A 26 -7.29 9.36 13.55
C TYR A 26 -6.71 9.42 14.96
N ASN A 27 -6.70 8.30 15.69
CA ASN A 27 -6.13 8.23 17.04
C ASN A 27 -4.64 8.55 17.04
N TYR A 28 -3.90 8.10 16.03
CA TYR A 28 -2.49 8.42 15.88
C TYR A 28 -2.25 9.93 15.66
N PHE A 29 -3.09 10.60 14.87
CA PHE A 29 -2.99 12.04 14.63
C PHE A 29 -3.49 12.87 15.82
N ALA A 30 -4.56 12.44 16.48
CA ALA A 30 -5.08 13.07 17.69
C ALA A 30 -4.07 12.98 18.84
N ALA A 31 -3.47 11.80 19.07
CA ALA A 31 -2.41 11.61 20.07
C ALA A 31 -1.11 12.34 19.74
N ARG A 32 -0.90 12.72 18.46
CA ARG A 32 0.27 13.48 18.02
C ARG A 32 0.27 14.94 18.45
N ALA A 33 -0.83 15.46 19.00
CA ALA A 33 -0.84 16.76 19.67
C ALA A 33 0.25 16.84 20.77
N GLU A 34 0.70 15.70 21.31
CA GLU A 34 1.68 15.62 22.40
C GLU A 34 3.08 15.10 21.98
N THR A 35 3.30 14.68 20.73
CA THR A 35 4.57 14.05 20.30
C THR A 35 5.54 15.04 19.64
N PRO A 36 6.85 15.02 19.96
CA PRO A 36 7.84 15.90 19.32
C PRO A 36 7.86 15.72 17.79
N PRO A 37 8.02 16.81 17.00
CA PRO A 37 7.97 16.72 15.55
C PRO A 37 9.14 15.87 15.01
N LEU A 38 8.83 14.96 14.07
CA LEU A 38 9.86 14.31 13.25
C LEU A 38 10.69 15.38 12.53
N LYS A 39 12.01 15.19 12.43
CA LYS A 39 12.90 16.07 11.66
C LYS A 39 12.34 16.27 10.25
N GLN A 40 11.82 17.46 9.98
CA GLN A 40 11.26 17.79 8.67
C GLN A 40 12.39 17.77 7.63
N VAL A 41 12.28 16.87 6.66
CA VAL A 41 13.07 16.97 5.43
C VAL A 41 12.39 18.05 4.59
N LYS A 42 13.05 19.21 4.43
CA LYS A 42 12.56 20.30 3.58
C LYS A 42 12.46 19.83 2.13
N ARG A 43 11.30 19.35 1.69
CA ARG A 43 10.97 19.25 0.27
C ARG A 43 10.39 20.58 -0.15
N ALA A 44 11.07 21.25 -1.08
CA ALA A 44 10.61 22.50 -1.68
C ALA A 44 9.44 22.18 -2.62
N SER A 45 8.21 22.34 -2.14
CA SER A 45 7.00 22.38 -2.98
C SER A 45 6.51 23.83 -3.05
N PRO A 46 6.06 24.32 -4.21
CA PRO A 46 5.48 25.66 -4.32
C PRO A 46 4.21 25.72 -3.46
N ARG A 47 4.14 26.69 -2.55
CA ARG A 47 2.92 26.93 -1.75
C ARG A 47 1.93 27.72 -2.60
N THR A 48 0.91 27.06 -3.14
CA THR A 48 -0.27 27.74 -3.67
C THR A 48 -1.15 28.22 -2.51
N LYS A 49 -1.77 29.40 -2.66
CA LYS A 49 -2.67 30.00 -1.66
C LYS A 49 -4.07 29.37 -1.74
N ALA A 50 -4.23 28.20 -1.16
CA ALA A 50 -5.47 27.53 -0.73
C ALA A 50 -4.93 26.28 0.01
N ASP A 51 -5.17 26.03 1.30
CA ASP A 51 -6.45 25.68 1.89
C ASP A 51 -6.28 25.73 3.43
N ALA A 52 -7.32 26.14 4.15
CA ALA A 52 -7.43 25.76 5.55
C ALA A 52 -7.41 24.22 5.62
N GLN A 53 -6.56 23.64 6.48
CA GLN A 53 -6.56 22.20 6.66
C GLN A 53 -7.95 21.77 7.11
N PRO A 54 -8.60 20.80 6.45
CA PRO A 54 -9.85 20.26 6.96
C PRO A 54 -9.55 19.65 8.33
N GLU A 55 -10.06 20.27 9.39
CA GLU A 55 -10.13 19.63 10.70
C GLU A 55 -11.12 18.47 10.53
N TRP A 56 -10.61 17.24 10.63
CA TRP A 56 -11.46 16.07 10.63
C TRP A 56 -11.93 15.86 12.06
N ASP A 57 -13.21 16.13 12.33
CA ASP A 57 -13.76 16.05 13.68
C ASP A 57 -13.98 14.60 14.15
N SER A 58 -13.91 13.62 13.24
CA SER A 58 -14.13 12.20 13.52
C SER A 58 -13.34 11.27 12.58
N PRO A 59 -13.11 10.00 12.98
CA PRO A 59 -12.58 8.97 12.09
C PRO A 59 -13.40 8.80 10.80
N GLU A 60 -14.72 8.89 10.89
CA GLU A 60 -15.65 8.79 9.76
C GLU A 60 -15.46 9.95 8.79
N ALA A 61 -15.29 11.19 9.30
CA ALA A 61 -14.99 12.35 8.47
C ALA A 61 -13.64 12.21 7.75
N LEU A 62 -12.62 11.69 8.45
CA LEU A 62 -11.32 11.39 7.84
C LEU A 62 -11.45 10.32 6.76
N LYS A 63 -12.26 9.27 6.99
CA LYS A 63 -12.54 8.23 5.99
C LYS A 63 -13.21 8.80 4.76
N CYS A 64 -14.29 9.55 4.92
CA CYS A 64 -14.98 10.18 3.80
C CYS A 64 -14.04 11.06 2.98
N PHE A 65 -13.19 11.85 3.65
CA PHE A 65 -12.19 12.68 3.00
C PHE A 65 -11.19 11.86 2.17
N LEU A 66 -10.61 10.80 2.76
CA LEU A 66 -9.64 9.94 2.08
C LEU A 66 -10.27 9.17 0.91
N ASP A 67 -11.47 8.63 1.10
CA ASP A 67 -12.20 7.89 0.06
C ASP A 67 -12.59 8.79 -1.11
N ALA A 68 -12.99 10.05 -0.84
CA ALA A 68 -13.31 11.03 -1.87
C ALA A 68 -12.09 11.41 -2.73
N ARG A 69 -10.88 11.41 -2.15
CA ARG A 69 -9.63 11.68 -2.86
C ARG A 69 -8.95 10.43 -3.44
N SER A 70 -9.52 9.25 -3.20
CA SER A 70 -8.92 7.98 -3.61
C SER A 70 -9.60 7.37 -4.83
N LEU A 71 -8.81 7.03 -5.84
CA LEU A 71 -9.20 6.11 -6.91
C LEU A 71 -8.73 4.70 -6.54
N ASP A 72 -9.68 3.79 -6.32
CA ASP A 72 -9.42 2.37 -6.14
C ASP A 72 -9.59 1.64 -7.47
N LEU A 73 -8.47 1.26 -8.08
CA LEU A 73 -8.46 0.60 -9.38
C LEU A 73 -9.22 -0.72 -9.35
N GLN A 74 -9.21 -1.45 -8.24
CA GLN A 74 -9.87 -2.74 -8.20
C GLN A 74 -11.39 -2.56 -8.21
N ILE A 75 -11.92 -1.66 -7.37
CA ILE A 75 -13.37 -1.38 -7.32
C ILE A 75 -13.85 -0.82 -8.67
N ASP A 76 -13.11 0.14 -9.25
CA ASP A 76 -13.47 0.73 -10.54
C ASP A 76 -13.51 -0.33 -11.66
N LEU A 77 -12.49 -1.18 -11.77
CA LEU A 77 -12.43 -2.20 -12.81
C LEU A 77 -13.42 -3.35 -12.57
N GLU A 78 -13.64 -3.74 -11.32
CA GLU A 78 -14.66 -4.72 -10.94
C GLU A 78 -16.07 -4.21 -11.33
N GLY A 79 -16.37 -2.93 -11.08
CA GLY A 79 -17.63 -2.33 -11.52
C GLY A 79 -17.83 -2.32 -13.04
N ARG A 80 -16.74 -2.28 -13.82
CA ARG A 80 -16.78 -2.33 -15.29
C ARG A 80 -16.90 -3.73 -15.86
N VAL A 81 -16.34 -4.72 -15.17
CA VAL A 81 -16.23 -6.11 -15.67
C VAL A 81 -17.26 -7.06 -15.04
N GLY A 82 -17.75 -6.74 -13.84
CA GLY A 82 -18.76 -7.52 -13.11
C GLY A 82 -18.18 -8.55 -12.14
N TYR A 83 -16.86 -8.63 -11.97
CA TYR A 83 -16.20 -9.50 -11.00
C TYR A 83 -14.82 -8.96 -10.59
N ARG A 84 -14.34 -9.36 -9.41
CA ARG A 84 -13.05 -8.95 -8.87
C ARG A 84 -11.89 -9.42 -9.75
N LEU A 85 -11.06 -8.48 -10.21
CA LEU A 85 -9.84 -8.78 -10.95
C LEU A 85 -8.63 -8.90 -10.03
N ALA A 86 -7.78 -9.91 -10.28
CA ALA A 86 -6.49 -10.02 -9.61
C ALA A 86 -5.48 -9.00 -10.17
N LEU A 87 -4.68 -8.40 -9.29
CA LEU A 87 -3.59 -7.50 -9.72
C LEU A 87 -2.63 -8.17 -10.72
N ASN A 88 -2.33 -9.46 -10.53
CA ASN A 88 -1.49 -10.21 -11.46
C ASN A 88 -2.10 -10.32 -12.87
N ALA A 89 -3.41 -10.55 -12.97
CA ALA A 89 -4.10 -10.62 -14.26
C ALA A 89 -4.03 -9.28 -15.00
N LEU A 90 -4.15 -8.16 -14.27
CA LEU A 90 -3.99 -6.82 -14.83
C LEU A 90 -2.54 -6.52 -15.24
N ALA A 91 -1.56 -6.91 -14.43
CA ALA A 91 -0.14 -6.76 -14.75
C ALA A 91 0.23 -7.54 -16.02
N GLN A 92 -0.20 -8.80 -16.13
CA GLN A 92 0.05 -9.66 -17.30
C GLN A 92 -0.67 -9.12 -18.55
N GLY A 93 -1.93 -8.72 -18.40
CA GLY A 93 -2.72 -8.19 -19.51
C GLY A 93 -2.20 -6.84 -20.02
N THR A 94 -1.95 -5.90 -19.11
CA THR A 94 -1.62 -4.50 -19.44
C THR A 94 -0.14 -4.31 -19.71
N LEU A 95 0.72 -4.77 -18.79
CA LEU A 95 2.15 -4.48 -18.80
C LEU A 95 3.01 -5.63 -19.33
N ARG A 96 2.41 -6.80 -19.60
CA ARG A 96 3.13 -8.04 -19.96
C ARG A 96 4.16 -8.43 -18.89
N ARG A 97 3.83 -8.18 -17.63
CA ARG A 97 4.64 -8.49 -16.46
C ARG A 97 3.86 -9.34 -15.48
N GLU A 98 4.55 -10.15 -14.70
CA GLU A 98 3.95 -10.91 -13.62
C GLU A 98 4.18 -10.21 -12.28
N LYS A 99 3.20 -10.37 -11.40
CA LYS A 99 3.34 -10.03 -10.00
C LYS A 99 4.29 -11.02 -9.34
N GLU A 100 5.25 -10.53 -8.58
CA GLU A 100 6.11 -11.39 -7.79
C GLU A 100 5.38 -11.91 -6.56
N GLY A 101 5.32 -13.24 -6.36
CA GLY A 101 4.78 -13.83 -5.15
C GLY A 101 3.25 -13.73 -4.99
N THR A 102 2.76 -14.26 -3.87
CA THR A 102 1.32 -14.35 -3.56
C THR A 102 1.02 -13.69 -2.23
N ALA A 103 -0.25 -13.33 -1.99
CA ALA A 103 -0.67 -12.77 -0.71
C ALA A 103 -0.37 -13.73 0.46
N ALA A 104 -0.55 -15.04 0.26
CA ALA A 104 -0.19 -16.06 1.23
C ALA A 104 1.31 -16.03 1.58
N ARG A 105 2.20 -15.85 0.60
CA ARG A 105 3.65 -15.73 0.86
C ARG A 105 3.98 -14.49 1.68
N ALA A 106 3.34 -13.36 1.40
CA ALA A 106 3.54 -12.14 2.17
C ALA A 106 3.15 -12.33 3.65
N VAL A 107 2.03 -13.00 3.93
CA VAL A 107 1.60 -13.32 5.31
C VAL A 107 2.61 -14.23 6.00
N ILE A 108 3.14 -15.24 5.31
CA ILE A 108 4.17 -16.14 5.85
C ILE A 108 5.43 -15.35 6.19
N TRP A 109 5.93 -14.50 5.29
CA TRP A 109 7.11 -13.68 5.53
C TRP A 109 6.93 -12.72 6.70
N TYR A 110 5.76 -12.09 6.83
CA TYR A 110 5.43 -11.24 7.98
C TYR A 110 5.54 -12.00 9.31
N ARG A 111 4.88 -13.17 9.38
CA ARG A 111 4.88 -13.99 10.61
C ARG A 111 6.28 -14.46 10.97
N LEU A 112 7.05 -14.94 9.99
CA LEU A 112 8.42 -15.38 10.21
C LEU A 112 9.32 -14.23 10.65
N ALA A 113 9.26 -13.08 9.98
CA ALA A 113 10.04 -11.90 10.34
C ALA A 113 9.76 -11.45 11.78
N ALA A 114 8.49 -11.39 12.19
CA ALA A 114 8.10 -11.01 13.55
C ALA A 114 8.59 -12.02 14.61
N GLN A 115 8.35 -13.32 14.38
CA GLN A 115 8.75 -14.36 15.33
C GLN A 115 10.27 -14.45 15.49
N LEU A 116 11.02 -14.37 14.39
CA LEU A 116 12.48 -14.49 14.40
C LEU A 116 13.15 -13.30 15.10
N LYS A 117 12.71 -12.08 14.81
CA LYS A 117 13.29 -10.86 15.39
C LYS A 117 12.98 -10.71 16.89
N GLN A 118 11.78 -11.11 17.33
CA GLN A 118 11.32 -10.88 18.68
C GLN A 118 11.45 -12.14 19.54
N LYS A 119 10.66 -13.18 19.23
CA LYS A 119 10.51 -14.36 20.09
C LYS A 119 11.76 -15.22 20.11
N TYR A 120 12.28 -15.61 18.94
CA TYR A 120 13.40 -16.55 18.86
C TYR A 120 14.72 -15.91 19.25
N ALA A 121 15.00 -14.68 18.78
CA ALA A 121 16.20 -13.96 19.16
C ALA A 121 16.29 -13.78 20.70
N TYR A 122 15.17 -13.48 21.36
CA TYR A 122 15.13 -13.40 22.82
C TYR A 122 15.37 -14.76 23.48
N ALA A 123 14.61 -15.79 23.09
CA ALA A 123 14.71 -17.13 23.69
C ALA A 123 16.12 -17.74 23.57
N LEU A 124 16.82 -17.50 22.45
CA LEU A 124 18.19 -17.98 22.25
C LEU A 124 19.20 -17.26 23.13
N ARG A 125 19.01 -15.95 23.37
CA ARG A 125 19.85 -15.21 24.33
C ARG A 125 19.66 -15.70 25.75
N GLU A 126 18.42 -15.97 26.15
CA GLU A 126 18.12 -16.57 27.46
C GLU A 126 18.73 -17.98 27.60
N ALA A 127 18.81 -18.73 26.51
CA ALA A 127 19.50 -20.02 26.45
C ALA A 127 21.04 -19.91 26.36
N ASN A 128 21.61 -18.71 26.52
CA ASN A 128 23.05 -18.42 26.40
C ASN A 128 23.65 -18.79 25.02
N ASP A 129 22.85 -18.69 23.95
CA ASP A 129 23.26 -18.85 22.55
C ASP A 129 23.15 -17.51 21.80
N PRO A 130 24.12 -16.60 21.96
CA PRO A 130 24.09 -15.30 21.29
C PRO A 130 24.26 -15.44 19.77
N GLU A 131 25.03 -16.42 19.30
CA GLU A 131 25.26 -16.63 17.88
C GLU A 131 23.98 -17.10 17.16
N GLY A 132 23.25 -18.03 17.77
CA GLY A 132 21.93 -18.45 17.29
C GLY A 132 20.93 -17.29 17.29
N ALA A 133 20.97 -16.45 18.31
CA ALA A 133 20.11 -15.26 18.39
C ALA A 133 20.38 -14.28 17.25
N ASP A 134 21.65 -14.02 16.94
CA ASP A 134 22.05 -13.12 15.84
C ASP A 134 21.65 -13.72 14.48
N ARG A 135 21.85 -15.03 14.28
CA ARG A 135 21.35 -15.75 13.08
C ARG A 135 19.82 -15.65 12.95
N ALA A 136 19.08 -15.76 14.05
CA ALA A 136 17.63 -15.58 14.03
C ALA A 136 17.24 -14.14 13.65
N GLN A 137 17.94 -13.13 14.17
CA GLN A 137 17.71 -11.74 13.78
C GLN A 137 17.99 -11.49 12.29
N GLU A 138 19.10 -12.02 11.77
CA GLU A 138 19.46 -11.93 10.35
C GLU A 138 18.40 -12.57 9.45
N LEU A 139 17.95 -13.78 9.78
CA LEU A 139 16.90 -14.47 9.03
C LEU A 139 15.56 -13.71 9.11
N GLY A 140 15.24 -13.12 10.27
CA GLY A 140 14.09 -12.25 10.43
C GLY A 140 14.18 -11.00 9.56
N ALA A 141 15.35 -10.36 9.48
CA ALA A 141 15.62 -9.23 8.61
C ALA A 141 15.51 -9.60 7.12
N TYR A 142 15.95 -10.80 6.75
CA TYR A 142 15.80 -11.33 5.41
C TYR A 142 14.33 -11.44 4.98
N TYR A 143 13.47 -12.05 5.80
CA TYR A 143 12.03 -12.15 5.48
C TYR A 143 11.33 -10.80 5.45
N GLN A 144 11.70 -9.89 6.36
CA GLN A 144 11.21 -8.51 6.34
C GLN A 144 11.52 -7.83 5.01
N LYS A 145 12.77 -7.93 4.53
CA LYS A 145 13.19 -7.32 3.27
C LYS A 145 12.41 -7.86 2.06
N ARG A 146 12.08 -9.16 2.07
CA ARG A 146 11.23 -9.77 1.03
C ARG A 146 9.80 -9.24 1.06
N LEU A 147 9.23 -9.10 2.26
CA LEU A 147 7.91 -8.51 2.43
C LEU A 147 7.87 -7.06 1.94
N GLU A 148 8.86 -6.26 2.32
CA GLU A 148 8.99 -4.86 1.88
C GLU A 148 9.11 -4.77 0.36
N HIS A 149 9.96 -5.61 -0.24
CA HIS A 149 10.11 -5.66 -1.70
C HIS A 149 8.79 -6.02 -2.39
N TYR A 150 8.10 -7.06 -1.92
CA TYR A 150 6.78 -7.46 -2.43
C TYR A 150 5.78 -6.31 -2.39
N CYS A 151 5.63 -5.67 -1.22
CA CYS A 151 4.70 -4.55 -1.05
C CYS A 151 5.07 -3.36 -1.96
N ALA A 152 6.36 -3.04 -2.10
CA ALA A 152 6.82 -1.95 -2.95
C ALA A 152 6.56 -2.24 -4.45
N THR A 153 6.84 -3.47 -4.90
CA THR A 153 6.61 -3.90 -6.28
C THR A 153 5.11 -3.84 -6.62
N ASP A 154 4.23 -4.25 -5.71
CA ASP A 154 2.78 -4.14 -5.89
C ASP A 154 2.33 -2.69 -6.10
N VAL A 155 2.81 -1.76 -5.27
CA VAL A 155 2.50 -0.33 -5.40
C VAL A 155 3.01 0.22 -6.74
N GLN A 156 4.18 -0.21 -7.20
CA GLN A 156 4.72 0.18 -8.50
C GLN A 156 3.88 -0.35 -9.66
N LEU A 157 3.40 -1.59 -9.60
CA LEU A 157 2.52 -2.16 -10.62
C LEU A 157 1.21 -1.38 -10.73
N VAL A 158 0.60 -1.06 -9.60
CA VAL A 158 -0.65 -0.26 -9.54
C VAL A 158 -0.45 1.09 -10.21
N ARG A 159 0.65 1.78 -9.90
CA ARG A 159 1.01 3.05 -10.53
C ARG A 159 1.19 2.91 -12.05
N GLN A 160 1.94 1.91 -12.51
CA GLN A 160 2.20 1.68 -13.93
C GLN A 160 0.92 1.34 -14.70
N ILE A 161 0.01 0.57 -14.11
CA ILE A 161 -1.31 0.25 -14.69
C ILE A 161 -2.14 1.53 -14.81
N PHE A 162 -2.16 2.37 -13.77
CA PHE A 162 -2.87 3.64 -13.79
C PHE A 162 -2.34 4.57 -14.89
N GLU A 163 -1.02 4.79 -14.93
CA GLU A 163 -0.37 5.63 -15.95
C GLU A 163 -0.64 5.11 -17.37
N TYR A 164 -0.63 3.78 -17.56
CA TYR A 164 -1.03 3.17 -18.83
C TYR A 164 -2.50 3.48 -19.17
N GLY A 165 -3.41 3.34 -18.21
CA GLY A 165 -4.84 3.61 -18.39
C GLY A 165 -5.12 5.07 -18.74
N VAL A 166 -4.47 6.03 -18.07
CA VAL A 166 -4.56 7.46 -18.38
C VAL A 166 -4.09 7.74 -19.81
N LYS A 167 -2.93 7.20 -20.20
CA LYS A 167 -2.35 7.40 -21.53
C LYS A 167 -3.16 6.77 -22.66
N ASN A 168 -3.67 5.56 -22.45
CA ASN A 168 -4.27 4.75 -23.52
C ASN A 168 -5.81 4.74 -23.51
N ARG A 169 -6.44 5.29 -22.46
CA ARG A 169 -7.90 5.22 -22.21
C ARG A 169 -8.44 3.80 -22.14
N ARG A 170 -7.56 2.83 -21.87
CA ARG A 170 -7.88 1.42 -21.69
C ARG A 170 -6.79 0.72 -20.89
N VAL A 171 -7.17 -0.37 -20.24
CA VAL A 171 -6.27 -1.36 -19.65
C VAL A 171 -6.66 -2.75 -20.15
N PHE A 172 -5.85 -3.74 -19.82
CA PHE A 172 -6.07 -5.13 -20.22
C PHE A 172 -5.89 -6.07 -19.04
N PHE A 173 -6.58 -7.19 -19.06
CA PHE A 173 -6.36 -8.28 -18.12
C PHE A 173 -6.31 -9.62 -18.84
N LEU A 174 -5.64 -10.58 -18.23
CA LEU A 174 -5.68 -11.97 -18.66
C LEU A 174 -6.89 -12.67 -18.01
N GLY A 175 -7.78 -13.21 -18.83
CA GLY A 175 -8.91 -14.01 -18.37
C GLY A 175 -8.48 -15.40 -17.90
N PHE A 176 -9.45 -16.18 -17.43
CA PHE A 176 -9.21 -17.51 -16.90
C PHE A 176 -8.71 -18.49 -17.97
N GLU A 177 -9.16 -18.32 -19.22
CA GLU A 177 -8.77 -19.17 -20.36
C GLU A 177 -7.47 -18.66 -21.02
N GLY A 178 -6.79 -17.68 -20.42
CA GLY A 178 -5.57 -17.07 -20.94
C GLY A 178 -5.83 -16.01 -22.03
N GLU A 179 -7.10 -15.68 -22.28
CA GLU A 179 -7.50 -14.68 -23.26
C GLU A 179 -7.26 -13.27 -22.73
N ARG A 180 -6.67 -12.40 -23.56
CA ARG A 180 -6.41 -11.01 -23.18
C ARG A 180 -7.64 -10.16 -23.49
N ARG A 181 -8.35 -9.72 -22.45
CA ARG A 181 -9.52 -8.85 -22.58
C ARG A 181 -9.14 -7.39 -22.35
N ASN A 182 -9.86 -6.48 -23.02
CA ASN A 182 -9.68 -5.04 -22.86
C ASN A 182 -10.76 -4.46 -21.94
N ILE A 183 -10.42 -3.37 -21.23
CA ILE A 183 -11.35 -2.58 -20.41
C ILE A 183 -11.13 -1.12 -20.75
N ARG A 184 -12.18 -0.41 -21.13
CA ARG A 184 -12.12 1.04 -21.36
C ARG A 184 -12.14 1.80 -20.03
N VAL A 185 -11.22 2.76 -19.88
CA VAL A 185 -11.08 3.58 -18.66
C VAL A 185 -11.00 5.07 -19.01
N ASP A 186 -11.41 5.91 -18.06
CA ASP A 186 -11.51 7.37 -18.19
C ASP A 186 -10.75 8.13 -17.09
N TRP A 187 -9.78 7.46 -16.46
CA TRP A 187 -8.91 7.99 -15.42
C TRP A 187 -8.15 9.27 -15.84
N ARG A 188 -7.86 10.15 -14.89
CA ARG A 188 -7.20 11.46 -15.09
C ARG A 188 -6.08 11.67 -14.09
#